data_AF-A0A349QLK0-F1
#
_entry.id   AF-A0A349QLK0-F1
#
_cell.length_a   1.000
_cell.length_b   1.000
_cell.length_c   1.000
_cell.angle_alpha   90.00
_cell.angle_beta   90.00
_cell.angle_gamma   90.00
#
_symmetry.space_group_name_H-M   'P 1'
#
loop_
_entity.id
_entity.type
_entity.pdbx_description
1 polymer ?
#
loop_
_entity_poly.entity_id
_entity_poly.type
_entity_poly.pdbx_seq_one_letter_code
_entity_poly.pdbx_strand_id
1 'polypeptide(L)'
;MEDSIMYKFTDDCLIGIDEIDNEHRRLFQMINEAIDLSKENIDVSAISKNLLPGLKDYAATHFAHEEAYMERIHDPELPIQKKEHEDFTKTVNNFSLDTSSPKAAAKSLNDLLTYLVRWLYRHILSSDMMIGKMSSISVDKEDPFAFTEKYYTGIELVDNEHRRLFEIIHDTNDLIHAELLHDKYDEIMRLLAELKDYTEVHFRDEEALMERIHYPELDAQKRAHTAFVERLVEIDLSELDDMDDNQQEYLIDLIQFLAGWLINHILGSDKKIGAYMRKHELKEES
;
A
#
# COMPACT_ATOMS: atom_id res chain seq x y z
N MET A 1 0.20 32.48 1.57
CA MET A 1 1.14 31.50 1.00
C MET A 1 0.62 30.16 1.46
N GLU A 2 -0.17 29.49 0.63
CA GLU A 2 -0.50 28.08 0.87
C GLU A 2 0.78 27.30 0.58
N ASP A 3 1.25 26.55 1.59
CA ASP A 3 2.40 25.68 1.42
C ASP A 3 2.15 24.72 0.26
N SER A 4 3.11 24.64 -0.66
CA SER A 4 3.05 23.68 -1.75
C SER A 4 3.05 22.28 -1.15
N ILE A 5 1.93 21.55 -1.25
CA ILE A 5 1.91 20.12 -0.96
C ILE A 5 2.79 19.45 -2.03
N MET A 6 4.05 19.25 -1.68
CA MET A 6 5.02 18.52 -2.47
C MET A 6 4.95 17.06 -2.06
N TYR A 7 4.53 16.19 -2.98
CA TYR A 7 4.42 14.76 -2.71
C TYR A 7 5.80 14.13 -2.82
N LYS A 8 6.28 13.53 -1.73
CA LYS A 8 7.65 13.02 -1.63
C LYS A 8 7.65 11.50 -1.70
N PHE A 9 8.50 10.96 -2.57
CA PHE A 9 8.96 9.58 -2.43
C PHE A 9 9.75 9.47 -1.12
N THR A 10 9.18 8.78 -0.13
CA THR A 10 9.81 8.53 1.18
C THR A 10 10.40 7.13 1.22
N ASP A 11 11.15 6.82 2.29
CA ASP A 11 11.77 5.50 2.43
C ASP A 11 10.73 4.36 2.53
N ASP A 12 9.50 4.65 2.93
CA ASP A 12 8.39 3.67 2.93
C ASP A 12 7.95 3.28 1.50
N CYS A 13 8.29 4.09 0.49
CA CYS A 13 8.03 3.76 -0.91
C CYS A 13 9.14 2.90 -1.54
N LEU A 14 10.23 2.59 -0.80
CA LEU A 14 11.31 1.73 -1.28
C LEU A 14 10.89 0.27 -1.22
N ILE A 15 10.88 -0.39 -2.38
CA ILE A 15 10.59 -1.82 -2.48
C ILE A 15 11.87 -2.67 -2.49
N GLY A 16 13.05 -2.03 -2.69
CA GLY A 16 14.36 -2.69 -2.68
C GLY A 16 14.79 -3.21 -4.05
N ILE A 17 14.16 -2.74 -5.12
CA ILE A 17 14.50 -3.06 -6.50
C ILE A 17 14.94 -1.76 -7.16
N ASP A 18 16.26 -1.54 -7.26
CA ASP A 18 16.87 -0.26 -7.65
C ASP A 18 16.26 0.35 -8.92
N GLU A 19 15.99 -0.46 -9.95
CA GLU A 19 15.40 0.02 -11.20
C GLU A 19 13.99 0.59 -10.98
N ILE A 20 13.12 -0.18 -10.32
CA ILE A 20 11.73 0.18 -10.05
C ILE A 20 11.65 1.35 -9.04
N ASP A 21 12.48 1.34 -7.99
CA ASP A 21 12.57 2.44 -7.02
C ASP A 21 12.97 3.77 -7.69
N ASN A 22 13.87 3.72 -8.68
CA ASN A 22 14.23 4.91 -9.45
C ASN A 22 13.09 5.38 -10.37
N GLU A 23 12.30 4.46 -10.92
CA GLU A 23 11.13 4.79 -11.72
C GLU A 23 10.01 5.42 -10.88
N HIS A 24 9.75 4.90 -9.68
CA HIS A 24 8.84 5.53 -8.72
C HIS A 24 9.28 6.96 -8.42
N ARG A 25 10.55 7.19 -8.09
CA ARG A 25 11.09 8.54 -7.86
C ARG A 25 10.82 9.45 -9.05
N ARG A 26 10.98 8.95 -10.28
CA ARG A 26 10.73 9.74 -11.49
C ARG A 26 9.25 10.03 -11.71
N LEU A 27 8.35 9.08 -11.43
CA LEU A 27 6.90 9.31 -11.47
C LEU A 27 6.47 10.41 -10.49
N PHE A 28 6.95 10.36 -9.24
CA PHE A 28 6.71 11.44 -8.27
C PHE A 28 7.23 12.79 -8.76
N GLN A 29 8.43 12.84 -9.35
CA GLN A 29 8.96 14.08 -9.93
C GLN A 29 8.06 14.63 -11.04
N MET A 30 7.65 13.80 -11.99
CA MET A 30 6.81 14.21 -13.12
C MET A 30 5.44 14.75 -12.65
N ILE A 31 4.85 14.13 -11.64
CA ILE A 31 3.59 14.58 -11.06
C ILE A 31 3.76 15.91 -10.32
N ASN A 32 4.82 16.09 -9.54
CA ASN A 32 5.12 17.36 -8.88
C ASN A 32 5.40 18.47 -9.88
N GLU A 33 6.18 18.21 -10.94
CA GLU A 33 6.42 19.15 -12.04
C GLU A 33 5.09 19.61 -12.66
N ALA A 34 4.13 18.70 -12.86
CA ALA A 34 2.81 19.03 -13.39
C ALA A 34 1.96 19.86 -12.42
N ILE A 35 2.04 19.59 -11.12
CA ILE A 35 1.35 20.35 -10.06
C ILE A 35 1.92 21.77 -9.96
N ASP A 36 3.24 21.93 -10.02
CA ASP A 36 3.86 23.26 -9.90
C ASP A 36 3.50 24.12 -11.12
N LEU A 37 3.55 23.54 -12.33
CA LEU A 37 3.13 24.24 -13.55
C LEU A 37 1.64 24.61 -13.53
N SER A 38 0.77 23.78 -12.94
CA SER A 38 -0.66 24.09 -12.86
C SER A 38 -0.95 25.28 -11.93
N LYS A 39 -0.12 25.50 -10.90
CA LYS A 39 -0.23 26.63 -9.96
C LYS A 39 0.23 27.96 -10.57
N GLU A 40 1.18 27.94 -11.51
CA GLU A 40 1.72 29.14 -12.15
C GLU A 40 0.75 29.84 -13.13
N ASN A 41 -0.51 29.42 -13.22
CA ASN A 41 -1.53 29.93 -14.17
C ASN A 41 -1.07 29.86 -15.65
N ILE A 42 -0.14 28.96 -15.95
CA ILE A 42 0.19 28.59 -17.33
C ILE A 42 -1.06 27.97 -17.96
N ASP A 43 -1.23 28.15 -19.28
CA ASP A 43 -2.35 27.56 -20.03
C ASP A 43 -2.47 26.06 -19.71
N VAL A 44 -3.49 25.73 -18.90
CA VAL A 44 -3.78 24.38 -18.42
C VAL A 44 -3.99 23.42 -19.59
N SER A 45 -4.45 23.94 -20.75
CA SER A 45 -4.55 23.16 -21.98
C SER A 45 -3.19 22.76 -22.53
N ALA A 46 -2.19 23.64 -22.46
CA ALA A 46 -0.83 23.34 -22.88
C ALA A 46 -0.15 22.35 -21.92
N ILE A 47 -0.36 22.48 -20.62
CA ILE A 47 0.11 21.51 -19.62
C ILE A 47 -0.47 20.13 -19.91
N SER A 48 -1.80 20.04 -20.04
CA SER A 48 -2.50 18.79 -20.32
C SER A 48 -2.01 18.13 -21.62
N LYS A 49 -1.77 18.91 -22.69
CA LYS A 49 -1.32 18.38 -23.98
C LYS A 49 0.13 17.92 -23.99
N ASN A 50 0.99 18.47 -23.15
CA ASN A 50 2.42 18.20 -23.19
C ASN A 50 2.89 17.23 -22.10
N LEU A 51 2.35 17.34 -20.87
CA LEU A 51 2.78 16.53 -19.73
C LEU A 51 2.05 15.19 -19.62
N LEU A 52 0.75 15.15 -19.94
CA LEU A 52 0.00 13.90 -19.81
C LEU A 52 0.48 12.80 -20.77
N PRO A 53 0.83 13.07 -22.04
CA PRO A 53 1.41 12.04 -22.89
C PRO A 53 2.72 11.50 -22.30
N GLY A 54 3.61 12.39 -21.83
CA GLY A 54 4.86 11.97 -21.21
C GLY A 54 4.66 11.12 -19.96
N LEU A 55 3.71 11.48 -19.09
CA LEU A 55 3.36 10.68 -17.91
C LEU A 55 2.78 9.32 -18.28
N LYS A 56 1.89 9.27 -19.29
CA LYS A 56 1.31 8.02 -19.80
C LYS A 56 2.38 7.09 -20.35
N ASP A 57 3.28 7.62 -21.18
CA ASP A 57 4.36 6.84 -21.79
C ASP A 57 5.33 6.31 -20.73
N TYR A 58 5.65 7.14 -19.73
CA TYR A 58 6.53 6.74 -18.63
C TYR A 58 5.87 5.69 -17.73
N ALA A 59 4.59 5.87 -17.36
CA ALA A 59 3.84 4.88 -16.59
C ALA A 59 3.74 3.54 -17.32
N ALA A 60 3.44 3.54 -18.63
CA ALA A 60 3.40 2.32 -19.43
C ALA A 60 4.76 1.61 -19.51
N THR A 61 5.85 2.38 -19.58
CA THR A 61 7.21 1.83 -19.57
C THR A 61 7.52 1.19 -18.22
N HIS A 62 7.22 1.89 -17.13
CA HIS A 62 7.40 1.43 -15.76
C HIS A 62 6.61 0.13 -15.48
N PHE A 63 5.31 0.09 -15.79
CA PHE A 63 4.50 -1.13 -15.64
C PHE A 63 5.07 -2.30 -16.45
N ALA A 64 5.55 -2.06 -17.66
CA ALA A 64 6.17 -3.12 -18.46
C ALA A 64 7.46 -3.66 -17.82
N HIS A 65 8.27 -2.81 -17.18
CA HIS A 65 9.47 -3.24 -16.47
C HIS A 65 9.14 -4.01 -15.19
N GLU A 66 8.18 -3.53 -14.42
CA GLU A 66 7.70 -4.18 -13.20
C GLU A 66 7.08 -5.55 -13.50
N GLU A 67 6.14 -5.62 -14.43
CA GLU A 67 5.49 -6.87 -14.82
C GLU A 67 6.50 -7.90 -15.35
N ALA A 68 7.52 -7.45 -16.09
CA ALA A 68 8.60 -8.31 -16.56
C ALA A 68 9.51 -8.80 -15.40
N TYR A 69 9.73 -7.96 -14.39
CA TYR A 69 10.43 -8.36 -13.17
C TYR A 69 9.65 -9.43 -12.42
N MET A 70 8.36 -9.18 -12.17
CA MET A 70 7.45 -10.11 -11.48
C MET A 70 7.32 -11.44 -12.23
N GLU A 71 7.20 -11.42 -13.56
CA GLU A 71 7.14 -12.64 -14.38
C GLU A 71 8.42 -13.48 -14.22
N ARG A 72 9.58 -12.82 -14.18
CA ARG A 72 10.89 -13.48 -14.02
C ARG A 72 11.03 -14.19 -12.67
N ILE A 73 10.44 -13.63 -11.61
CA ILE A 73 10.50 -14.22 -10.27
C ILE A 73 9.28 -15.12 -9.95
N HIS A 74 8.37 -15.27 -10.91
CA HIS A 74 7.11 -15.99 -10.73
C HIS A 74 6.29 -15.46 -9.56
N ASP A 75 6.17 -14.14 -9.49
CA ASP A 75 5.42 -13.47 -8.43
C ASP A 75 3.93 -13.78 -8.53
N PRO A 76 3.28 -14.30 -7.47
CA PRO A 76 1.86 -14.62 -7.48
C PRO A 76 0.96 -13.39 -7.59
N GLU A 77 1.42 -12.19 -7.22
CA GLU A 77 0.62 -10.95 -7.31
C GLU A 77 0.53 -10.41 -8.76
N LEU A 78 1.29 -10.97 -9.71
CA LEU A 78 1.37 -10.48 -11.09
C LEU A 78 -0.01 -10.33 -11.78
N PRO A 79 -0.94 -11.29 -11.69
CA PRO A 79 -2.26 -11.15 -12.32
C PRO A 79 -3.05 -9.98 -11.73
N ILE A 80 -2.92 -9.75 -10.42
CA ILE A 80 -3.64 -8.69 -9.69
C ILE A 80 -3.05 -7.32 -10.04
N GLN A 81 -1.73 -7.17 -10.02
CA GLN A 81 -1.09 -5.90 -10.37
C GLN A 81 -1.28 -5.53 -11.84
N LYS A 82 -1.26 -6.50 -12.77
CA LYS A 82 -1.66 -6.27 -14.17
C LYS A 82 -3.05 -5.67 -14.30
N LYS A 83 -3.99 -6.18 -13.50
CA LYS A 83 -5.37 -5.67 -13.49
C LYS A 83 -5.42 -4.23 -12.97
N GLU A 84 -4.67 -3.91 -11.91
CA GLU A 84 -4.51 -2.55 -11.38
C GLU A 84 -3.92 -1.59 -12.43
N HIS A 85 -2.86 -2.00 -13.13
CA HIS A 85 -2.23 -1.23 -14.21
C HIS A 85 -3.17 -0.97 -15.39
N GLU A 86 -3.92 -1.98 -15.80
CA GLU A 86 -4.91 -1.85 -16.86
C GLU A 86 -5.98 -0.83 -16.50
N ASP A 87 -6.49 -0.88 -15.26
CA ASP A 87 -7.58 -0.01 -14.82
C ASP A 87 -7.10 1.43 -14.60
N PHE A 88 -5.87 1.62 -14.11
CA PHE A 88 -5.19 2.91 -14.13
C PHE A 88 -5.07 3.44 -15.57
N THR A 89 -4.54 2.62 -16.48
CA THR A 89 -4.33 3.00 -17.88
C THR A 89 -5.65 3.40 -18.54
N LYS A 90 -6.74 2.65 -18.32
CA LYS A 90 -8.08 3.00 -18.79
C LYS A 90 -8.53 4.35 -18.22
N THR A 91 -8.37 4.56 -16.91
CA THR A 91 -8.78 5.81 -16.24
C THR A 91 -8.06 7.02 -16.80
N VAL A 92 -6.73 6.95 -16.91
CA VAL A 92 -5.90 8.06 -17.43
C VAL A 92 -6.10 8.27 -18.93
N ASN A 93 -6.44 7.22 -19.70
CA ASN A 93 -6.78 7.34 -21.12
C ASN A 93 -8.16 7.93 -21.39
N ASN A 94 -9.12 7.67 -20.52
CA ASN A 94 -10.47 8.24 -20.62
C ASN A 94 -10.56 9.68 -20.11
N PHE A 95 -9.52 10.17 -19.42
CA PHE A 95 -9.48 11.56 -18.99
C PHE A 95 -9.54 12.52 -20.18
N SER A 96 -10.44 13.50 -20.08
CA SER A 96 -10.50 14.65 -20.98
C SER A 96 -10.61 15.94 -20.18
N LEU A 97 -9.86 16.96 -20.62
CA LEU A 97 -9.87 18.26 -19.95
C LEU A 97 -11.23 18.93 -20.13
N ASP A 98 -11.81 19.45 -19.04
CA ASP A 98 -13.05 20.21 -19.12
C ASP A 98 -12.76 21.63 -19.66
N THR A 99 -12.93 21.82 -20.97
CA THR A 99 -12.68 23.10 -21.62
C THR A 99 -13.90 24.05 -21.61
N SER A 100 -14.93 23.79 -20.80
CA SER A 100 -16.11 24.66 -20.71
C SER A 100 -15.80 26.05 -20.17
N SER A 101 -14.79 26.15 -19.31
CA SER A 101 -14.24 27.41 -18.81
C SER A 101 -12.81 27.22 -18.30
N PRO A 102 -11.99 28.29 -18.19
CA PRO A 102 -10.65 28.19 -17.59
C PRO A 102 -10.65 27.60 -16.18
N LYS A 103 -11.67 27.94 -15.38
CA LYS A 103 -11.85 27.41 -14.02
C LYS A 103 -12.15 25.92 -14.02
N ALA A 104 -12.99 25.45 -14.94
CA ALA A 104 -13.32 24.03 -15.08
C ALA A 104 -12.11 23.21 -15.59
N ALA A 105 -11.32 23.78 -16.50
CA ALA A 105 -10.08 23.16 -16.97
C ALA A 105 -9.06 22.99 -15.83
N ALA A 106 -8.85 24.05 -15.04
CA ALA A 106 -7.97 23.99 -13.87
C ALA A 106 -8.46 22.95 -12.84
N LYS A 107 -9.76 22.92 -12.57
CA LYS A 107 -10.34 21.95 -11.63
C LYS A 107 -10.15 20.52 -12.12
N SER A 108 -10.55 20.21 -13.36
CA SER A 108 -10.43 18.85 -13.92
C SER A 108 -8.98 18.35 -13.98
N LEU A 109 -8.01 19.22 -14.29
CA LEU A 109 -6.60 18.85 -14.21
C LEU A 109 -6.17 18.56 -12.76
N ASN A 110 -6.56 19.40 -11.80
CA ASN A 110 -6.22 19.17 -10.39
C ASN A 110 -6.85 17.88 -9.84
N ASP A 111 -8.08 17.55 -10.26
CA ASP A 111 -8.74 16.30 -9.91
C ASP A 111 -7.95 15.10 -10.45
N LEU A 112 -7.45 15.17 -11.70
CA LEU A 112 -6.57 14.14 -12.26
C LEU A 112 -5.24 14.03 -11.52
N LEU A 113 -4.56 15.15 -11.25
CA LEU A 113 -3.27 15.14 -10.54
C LEU A 113 -3.43 14.56 -9.13
N THR A 114 -4.53 14.87 -8.45
CA THR A 114 -4.88 14.29 -7.16
C THR A 114 -5.08 12.78 -7.25
N TYR A 115 -5.79 12.32 -8.28
CA TYR A 115 -5.96 10.89 -8.55
C TYR A 115 -4.61 10.19 -8.79
N LEU A 116 -3.75 10.75 -9.65
CA LEU A 116 -2.45 10.17 -9.99
C LEU A 116 -1.55 10.00 -8.77
N VAL A 117 -1.47 11.02 -7.92
CA VAL A 117 -0.70 10.95 -6.66
C VAL A 117 -1.24 9.88 -5.73
N ARG A 118 -2.55 9.86 -5.53
CA ARG A 118 -3.20 8.90 -4.61
C ARG A 118 -3.02 7.48 -5.11
N TRP A 119 -3.25 7.24 -6.39
CA TRP A 119 -3.06 5.93 -7.00
C TRP A 119 -1.61 5.47 -6.87
N LEU A 120 -0.64 6.33 -7.21
CA LEU A 120 0.78 5.98 -7.13
C LEU A 120 1.21 5.62 -5.70
N TYR A 121 0.86 6.44 -4.70
CA TYR A 121 1.18 6.11 -3.30
C TYR A 121 0.53 4.80 -2.87
N ARG A 122 -0.77 4.64 -3.18
CA ARG A 122 -1.53 3.48 -2.78
C ARG A 122 -0.93 2.22 -3.37
N HIS A 123 -0.75 2.20 -4.68
CA HIS A 123 -0.20 1.07 -5.42
C HIS A 123 1.19 0.68 -4.91
N ILE A 124 2.11 1.63 -4.74
CA ILE A 124 3.43 1.32 -4.18
C ILE A 124 3.30 0.70 -2.78
N LEU A 125 2.54 1.33 -1.88
CA LEU A 125 2.46 0.95 -0.48
C LEU A 125 1.61 -0.29 -0.21
N SER A 126 0.70 -0.65 -1.13
CA SER A 126 -0.20 -1.79 -0.99
C SER A 126 0.08 -2.93 -1.95
N SER A 127 0.81 -2.71 -3.04
CA SER A 127 1.02 -3.70 -4.11
C SER A 127 2.52 -3.90 -4.34
N ASP A 128 3.26 -2.89 -4.79
CA ASP A 128 4.65 -3.03 -5.25
C ASP A 128 5.58 -3.43 -4.10
N MET A 129 5.27 -2.99 -2.89
CA MET A 129 5.96 -3.40 -1.67
C MET A 129 5.96 -4.91 -1.45
N MET A 130 5.06 -5.67 -2.09
CA MET A 130 4.96 -7.12 -1.96
C MET A 130 5.74 -7.90 -3.00
N ILE A 131 6.26 -7.23 -4.04
CA ILE A 131 7.03 -7.86 -5.12
C ILE A 131 8.22 -8.64 -4.55
N GLY A 132 8.27 -9.93 -4.83
CA GLY A 132 9.32 -10.87 -4.40
C GLY A 132 9.25 -11.29 -2.94
N LYS A 133 8.23 -10.86 -2.18
CA LYS A 133 8.14 -11.11 -0.75
C LYS A 133 7.20 -12.27 -0.40
N MET A 134 6.22 -12.59 -1.25
CA MET A 134 5.31 -13.73 -1.05
C MET A 134 6.05 -15.07 -0.97
N SER A 135 7.02 -15.30 -1.86
CA SER A 135 7.76 -16.57 -1.93
C SER A 135 8.65 -16.81 -0.69
N SER A 136 9.10 -15.74 -0.03
CA SER A 136 10.06 -15.78 1.09
C SER A 136 9.45 -16.27 2.41
N ILE A 137 8.12 -16.18 2.53
CA ILE A 137 7.33 -16.68 3.67
C ILE A 137 7.47 -18.21 3.82
N SER A 138 7.84 -18.92 2.74
CA SER A 138 7.89 -20.39 2.70
C SER A 138 9.26 -21.03 2.98
N VAL A 139 10.33 -20.25 3.17
CA VAL A 139 11.72 -20.78 3.10
C VAL A 139 12.39 -20.93 4.48
N ASP A 140 11.92 -20.25 5.51
CA ASP A 140 12.45 -20.41 6.87
C ASP A 140 11.75 -21.56 7.62
N LYS A 141 12.51 -22.29 8.44
CA LYS A 141 12.00 -23.37 9.32
C LYS A 141 11.12 -22.87 10.47
N GLU A 142 10.86 -21.57 10.53
CA GLU A 142 10.01 -20.93 11.53
C GLU A 142 8.67 -20.60 10.89
N ASP A 143 7.61 -20.81 11.66
CA ASP A 143 6.26 -20.44 11.26
C ASP A 143 6.21 -18.94 10.92
N PRO A 144 5.96 -18.56 9.65
CA PRO A 144 5.97 -17.16 9.24
C PRO A 144 4.85 -16.34 9.89
N PHE A 145 3.82 -17.00 10.43
CA PHE A 145 2.70 -16.39 11.12
C PHE A 145 2.90 -16.30 12.64
N ALA A 146 4.08 -16.68 13.15
CA ALA A 146 4.39 -16.58 14.57
C ALA A 146 5.01 -15.22 14.96
N PHE A 147 4.45 -14.56 15.97
CA PHE A 147 5.06 -13.38 16.58
C PHE A 147 6.31 -13.77 17.40
N THR A 148 7.49 -13.34 16.95
CA THR A 148 8.80 -13.71 17.52
C THR A 148 9.61 -12.49 17.95
N GLU A 149 10.76 -12.72 18.59
CA GLU A 149 11.62 -11.66 19.13
C GLU A 149 12.02 -10.57 18.12
N LYS A 150 12.10 -10.92 16.82
CA LYS A 150 12.42 -9.99 15.74
C LYS A 150 11.39 -8.88 15.56
N TYR A 151 10.15 -9.08 15.96
CA TYR A 151 9.05 -8.13 15.75
C TYR A 151 8.82 -7.16 16.91
N TYR A 152 9.51 -7.32 18.04
CA TYR A 152 9.41 -6.35 19.14
C TYR A 152 9.92 -4.98 18.70
N THR A 153 9.07 -3.97 18.88
CA THR A 153 9.38 -2.54 18.75
C THR A 153 9.99 -2.00 20.05
N GLY A 154 9.64 -2.61 21.19
CA GLY A 154 9.97 -2.16 22.52
C GLY A 154 8.97 -1.15 23.10
N ILE A 155 7.75 -1.15 22.55
CA ILE A 155 6.59 -0.36 22.98
C ILE A 155 5.51 -1.38 23.35
N GLU A 156 5.07 -1.39 24.61
CA GLU A 156 4.25 -2.49 25.15
C GLU A 156 2.87 -2.56 24.49
N LEU A 157 2.20 -1.41 24.31
CA LEU A 157 0.95 -1.32 23.56
C LEU A 157 1.07 -1.92 22.16
N VAL A 158 2.02 -1.42 21.36
CA VAL A 158 2.23 -1.84 19.97
C VAL A 158 2.62 -3.32 19.87
N ASP A 159 3.50 -3.80 20.75
CA ASP A 159 3.94 -5.19 20.75
C ASP A 159 2.80 -6.16 21.13
N ASN A 160 1.86 -5.74 21.98
CA ASN A 160 0.66 -6.52 22.30
C ASN A 160 -0.36 -6.53 21.15
N GLU A 161 -0.54 -5.40 20.46
CA GLU A 161 -1.41 -5.31 19.28
C GLU A 161 -0.85 -6.14 18.11
N HIS A 162 0.45 -6.05 17.83
CA HIS A 162 1.10 -6.91 16.85
C HIS A 162 0.88 -8.39 17.16
N ARG A 163 1.06 -8.81 18.42
CA ARG A 163 0.81 -10.21 18.80
C ARG A 163 -0.62 -10.63 18.44
N ARG A 164 -1.61 -9.77 18.73
CA ARG A 164 -3.00 -10.07 18.38
C ARG A 164 -3.24 -10.12 16.88
N LEU A 165 -2.63 -9.24 16.08
CA LEU A 165 -2.69 -9.30 14.62
C LEU A 165 -2.11 -10.61 14.07
N PHE A 166 -0.93 -11.03 14.56
CA PHE A 166 -0.34 -12.31 14.20
C PHE A 166 -1.22 -13.50 14.59
N GLU A 167 -1.87 -13.48 15.76
CA GLU A 167 -2.83 -14.51 16.17
C GLU A 167 -4.01 -14.62 15.19
N ILE A 168 -4.62 -13.49 14.81
CA ILE A 168 -5.76 -13.51 13.87
C ILE A 168 -5.31 -14.04 12.49
N ILE A 169 -4.13 -13.62 12.01
CA ILE A 169 -3.57 -14.10 10.74
C ILE A 169 -3.27 -15.60 10.81
N HIS A 170 -2.67 -16.07 11.90
CA HIS A 170 -2.38 -17.48 12.13
C HIS A 170 -3.67 -18.32 12.16
N ASP A 171 -4.68 -17.90 12.93
CA ASP A 171 -5.98 -18.58 13.01
C ASP A 171 -6.68 -18.64 11.63
N THR A 172 -6.57 -17.56 10.85
CA THR A 172 -7.08 -17.51 9.48
C THR A 172 -6.34 -18.49 8.57
N ASN A 173 -5.01 -18.52 8.64
CA ASN A 173 -4.18 -19.44 7.85
C ASN A 173 -4.47 -20.92 8.18
N ASP A 174 -4.61 -21.26 9.46
CA ASP A 174 -4.95 -22.61 9.91
C ASP A 174 -6.29 -23.07 9.33
N LEU A 175 -7.29 -22.18 9.34
CA LEU A 175 -8.61 -22.47 8.83
C LEU A 175 -8.65 -22.60 7.31
N ILE A 176 -7.84 -21.79 6.59
CA ILE A 176 -7.64 -21.93 5.15
C ILE A 176 -7.12 -23.34 4.84
N HIS A 177 -6.13 -23.84 5.59
CA HIS A 177 -5.48 -25.13 5.34
C HIS A 177 -6.19 -26.35 5.97
N ALA A 178 -7.28 -26.14 6.72
CA ALA A 178 -8.08 -27.23 7.28
C ALA A 178 -8.82 -28.03 6.18
N GLU A 179 -9.00 -29.34 6.41
CA GLU A 179 -9.78 -30.21 5.51
C GLU A 179 -11.23 -29.71 5.38
N LEU A 180 -11.77 -29.79 4.15
CA LEU A 180 -13.03 -29.16 3.71
C LEU A 180 -14.20 -29.34 4.71
N LEU A 181 -14.58 -28.25 5.35
CA LEU A 181 -15.87 -28.07 6.04
C LEU A 181 -16.66 -27.01 5.28
N HIS A 182 -17.96 -27.25 5.05
CA HIS A 182 -18.82 -26.31 4.32
C HIS A 182 -18.90 -24.93 4.99
N ASP A 183 -18.74 -24.90 6.32
CA ASP A 183 -18.88 -23.71 7.17
C ASP A 183 -17.53 -22.96 7.36
N LYS A 184 -16.42 -23.46 6.77
CA LYS A 184 -15.09 -22.86 7.00
C LYS A 184 -14.96 -21.46 6.40
N TYR A 185 -15.64 -21.21 5.28
CA TYR A 185 -15.55 -19.93 4.58
C TYR A 185 -16.20 -18.81 5.37
N ASP A 186 -17.39 -19.03 5.94
CA ASP A 186 -18.06 -18.05 6.82
C ASP A 186 -17.17 -17.66 8.01
N GLU A 187 -16.41 -18.62 8.53
CA GLU A 187 -15.50 -18.38 9.64
C GLU A 187 -14.20 -17.67 9.21
N ILE A 188 -13.64 -17.99 8.04
CA ILE A 188 -12.53 -17.23 7.43
C ILE A 188 -12.96 -15.77 7.21
N MET A 189 -14.17 -15.58 6.70
CA MET A 189 -14.79 -14.28 6.49
C MET A 189 -14.92 -13.47 7.77
N ARG A 190 -15.36 -14.12 8.85
CA ARG A 190 -15.41 -13.51 10.18
C ARG A 190 -14.03 -13.09 10.67
N LEU A 191 -13.01 -13.93 10.48
CA LEU A 191 -11.63 -13.65 10.89
C LEU A 191 -10.99 -12.53 10.06
N LEU A 192 -11.24 -12.46 8.75
CA LEU A 192 -10.78 -11.36 7.89
C LEU A 192 -11.43 -10.03 8.27
N ALA A 193 -12.72 -10.04 8.62
CA ALA A 193 -13.40 -8.86 9.16
C ALA A 193 -12.81 -8.44 10.51
N GLU A 194 -12.55 -9.41 11.40
CA GLU A 194 -11.88 -9.16 12.69
C GLU A 194 -10.47 -8.57 12.50
N LEU A 195 -9.70 -9.10 11.55
CA LEU A 195 -8.36 -8.61 11.22
C LEU A 195 -8.41 -7.16 10.75
N LYS A 196 -9.35 -6.83 9.86
CA LYS A 196 -9.53 -5.46 9.38
C LYS A 196 -9.89 -4.50 10.52
N ASP A 197 -10.91 -4.83 11.31
CA ASP A 197 -11.36 -3.99 12.43
C ASP A 197 -10.23 -3.78 13.46
N TYR A 198 -9.46 -4.84 13.75
CA TYR A 198 -8.35 -4.75 14.69
C TYR A 198 -7.15 -3.98 14.13
N THR A 199 -6.90 -4.06 12.82
CA THR A 199 -5.87 -3.27 12.12
C THR A 199 -6.18 -1.77 12.21
N GLU A 200 -7.44 -1.36 12.01
CA GLU A 200 -7.86 0.04 12.15
C GLU A 200 -7.67 0.56 13.58
N VAL A 201 -7.92 -0.28 14.59
CA VAL A 201 -7.67 0.04 16.00
C VAL A 201 -6.18 0.23 16.26
N HIS A 202 -5.35 -0.73 15.84
CA HIS A 202 -3.90 -0.70 16.00
C HIS A 202 -3.28 0.56 15.38
N PHE A 203 -3.58 0.85 14.11
CA PHE A 203 -3.05 2.05 13.44
C PHE A 203 -3.47 3.34 14.13
N ARG A 204 -4.72 3.44 14.59
CA ARG A 204 -5.17 4.63 15.33
C ARG A 204 -4.37 4.82 16.62
N ASP A 205 -4.11 3.74 17.34
CA ASP A 205 -3.45 3.80 18.64
C ASP A 205 -1.94 4.10 18.46
N GLU A 206 -1.30 3.54 17.44
CA GLU A 206 0.07 3.87 17.02
C GLU A 206 0.21 5.33 16.52
N GLU A 207 -0.72 5.79 15.68
CA GLU A 207 -0.75 7.17 15.18
C GLU A 207 -0.93 8.19 16.30
N ALA A 208 -1.77 7.88 17.29
CA ALA A 208 -1.95 8.71 18.47
C ALA A 208 -0.66 8.76 19.32
N LEU A 209 0.04 7.62 19.45
CA LEU A 209 1.35 7.58 20.10
C LEU A 209 2.36 8.45 19.34
N MET A 210 2.49 8.26 18.04
CA MET A 210 3.39 9.03 17.17
C MET A 210 3.14 10.54 17.24
N GLU A 211 1.87 10.96 17.23
CA GLU A 211 1.47 12.37 17.33
C GLU A 211 1.92 12.97 18.67
N ARG A 212 1.69 12.24 19.77
CA ARG A 212 2.07 12.66 21.12
C ARG A 212 3.58 12.81 21.30
N ILE A 213 4.38 11.91 20.71
CA ILE A 213 5.84 11.97 20.78
C ILE A 213 6.48 12.85 19.71
N HIS A 214 5.66 13.53 18.89
CA HIS A 214 6.09 14.32 17.74
C HIS A 214 7.03 13.54 16.80
N TYR A 215 6.64 12.31 16.46
CA TYR A 215 7.42 11.45 15.59
C TYR A 215 7.55 12.07 14.18
N PRO A 216 8.78 12.29 13.66
CA PRO A 216 8.98 13.01 12.40
C PRO A 216 8.37 12.36 11.16
N GLU A 217 8.21 11.03 11.14
CA GLU A 217 7.71 10.28 9.98
C GLU A 217 6.21 9.94 10.07
N LEU A 218 5.48 10.51 11.03
CA LEU A 218 4.03 10.27 11.25
C LEU A 218 3.21 10.37 9.96
N ASP A 219 3.41 11.44 9.18
CA ASP A 219 2.64 11.63 7.94
C ASP A 219 2.90 10.53 6.91
N ALA A 220 4.10 9.94 6.91
CA ALA A 220 4.45 8.86 6.00
C ALA A 220 3.83 7.53 6.43
N GLN A 221 3.93 7.17 7.70
CA GLN A 221 3.26 5.99 8.25
C GLN A 221 1.74 6.06 8.09
N LYS A 222 1.10 7.21 8.39
CA LYS A 222 -0.34 7.42 8.13
C LYS A 222 -0.77 7.11 6.70
N ARG A 223 0.07 7.45 5.71
CA ARG A 223 -0.21 7.13 4.31
C ARG A 223 -0.12 5.62 4.05
N ALA A 224 0.86 4.93 4.61
CA ALA A 224 0.98 3.48 4.51
C ALA A 224 -0.22 2.77 5.17
N HIS A 225 -0.61 3.19 6.38
CA HIS A 225 -1.78 2.66 7.09
C HIS A 225 -3.07 2.83 6.26
N THR A 226 -3.28 4.04 5.73
CA THR A 226 -4.45 4.34 4.90
C THR A 226 -4.47 3.47 3.65
N ALA A 227 -3.33 3.34 2.95
CA ALA A 227 -3.23 2.52 1.75
C ALA A 227 -3.54 1.04 2.03
N PHE A 228 -3.07 0.51 3.17
CA PHE A 228 -3.35 -0.86 3.57
C PHE A 228 -4.83 -1.09 3.91
N VAL A 229 -5.45 -0.19 4.67
CA VAL A 229 -6.90 -0.28 4.97
C VAL A 229 -7.73 -0.16 3.70
N GLU A 230 -7.38 0.72 2.76
CA GLU A 230 -8.05 0.82 1.47
C GLU A 230 -7.91 -0.47 0.65
N ARG A 231 -6.74 -1.12 0.68
CA ARG A 231 -6.54 -2.43 0.07
C ARG A 231 -7.42 -3.50 0.69
N LEU A 232 -7.55 -3.53 2.02
CA LEU A 232 -8.47 -4.42 2.73
C LEU A 232 -9.94 -4.19 2.38
N VAL A 233 -10.33 -2.95 2.06
CA VAL A 233 -11.70 -2.62 1.62
C VAL A 233 -11.97 -3.08 0.17
N GLU A 234 -10.97 -3.07 -0.69
CA GLU A 234 -11.10 -3.50 -2.10
C GLU A 234 -11.10 -5.01 -2.29
N ILE A 235 -10.64 -5.76 -1.30
CA ILE A 235 -10.79 -7.21 -1.25
C ILE A 235 -12.29 -7.50 -1.16
N ASP A 236 -12.92 -7.73 -2.31
CA ASP A 236 -14.33 -8.07 -2.41
C ASP A 236 -14.54 -9.54 -2.05
N LEU A 237 -14.76 -9.73 -0.77
CA LEU A 237 -15.01 -11.04 -0.21
C LEU A 237 -16.38 -11.63 -0.60
N SER A 238 -17.26 -10.84 -1.23
CA SER A 238 -18.57 -11.32 -1.71
C SER A 238 -18.49 -12.02 -3.06
N GLU A 239 -17.42 -11.82 -3.83
CA GLU A 239 -17.17 -12.55 -5.07
C GLU A 239 -16.63 -13.96 -4.83
N LEU A 240 -16.20 -14.27 -3.59
CA LEU A 240 -15.69 -15.60 -3.25
C LEU A 240 -16.75 -16.67 -3.52
N ASP A 241 -18.02 -16.45 -3.15
CA ASP A 241 -19.12 -17.42 -3.35
C ASP A 241 -19.31 -17.87 -4.81
N ASP A 242 -18.86 -17.07 -5.79
CA ASP A 242 -18.94 -17.39 -7.23
C ASP A 242 -17.66 -18.07 -7.79
N MET A 243 -16.60 -18.22 -6.99
CA MET A 243 -15.27 -18.72 -7.39
C MET A 243 -15.06 -20.23 -7.07
N ASP A 244 -15.84 -21.12 -7.69
CA ASP A 244 -15.90 -22.56 -7.32
C ASP A 244 -14.54 -23.32 -7.37
N ASP A 245 -13.62 -22.96 -8.30
CA ASP A 245 -12.33 -23.67 -8.47
C ASP A 245 -11.08 -22.89 -7.97
N ASN A 246 -11.19 -21.59 -7.66
CA ASN A 246 -10.02 -20.72 -7.35
C ASN A 246 -10.06 -20.07 -5.95
N GLN A 247 -11.13 -20.24 -5.16
CA GLN A 247 -11.25 -19.67 -3.80
C GLN A 247 -10.06 -19.99 -2.89
N GLN A 248 -9.63 -21.25 -2.86
CA GLN A 248 -8.58 -21.71 -1.96
C GLN A 248 -7.23 -21.05 -2.27
N GLU A 249 -6.89 -20.94 -3.56
CA GLU A 249 -5.67 -20.26 -4.02
C GLU A 249 -5.71 -18.78 -3.67
N TYR A 250 -6.84 -18.11 -3.95
CA TYR A 250 -7.03 -16.71 -3.59
C TYR A 250 -6.88 -16.45 -2.09
N LEU A 251 -7.46 -17.28 -1.23
CA LEU A 251 -7.35 -17.13 0.22
C LEU A 251 -5.92 -17.33 0.71
N ILE A 252 -5.17 -18.26 0.10
CA ILE A 252 -3.75 -18.46 0.39
C ILE A 252 -2.95 -17.22 0.00
N ASP A 253 -3.17 -16.68 -1.20
CA ASP A 253 -2.47 -15.48 -1.67
C ASP A 253 -2.83 -14.27 -0.79
N LEU A 254 -4.10 -14.12 -0.43
CA LEU A 254 -4.58 -13.07 0.46
C LEU A 254 -3.93 -13.15 1.85
N ILE A 255 -3.90 -14.32 2.50
CA ILE A 255 -3.31 -14.41 3.84
C ILE A 255 -1.79 -14.20 3.81
N GLN A 256 -1.11 -14.65 2.74
CA GLN A 256 0.30 -14.37 2.52
C GLN A 256 0.54 -12.87 2.32
N PHE A 257 -0.30 -12.20 1.53
CA PHE A 257 -0.29 -10.74 1.34
C PHE A 257 -0.36 -10.01 2.68
N LEU A 258 -1.36 -10.33 3.50
CA LEU A 258 -1.60 -9.68 4.78
C LEU A 258 -0.45 -9.89 5.77
N ALA A 259 0.03 -11.12 5.90
CA ALA A 259 1.17 -11.44 6.75
C ALA A 259 2.45 -10.76 6.26
N GLY A 260 2.70 -10.81 4.95
CA GLY A 260 3.86 -10.20 4.34
C GLY A 260 3.87 -8.69 4.53
N TRP A 261 2.75 -8.00 4.33
CA TRP A 261 2.64 -6.56 4.55
C TRP A 261 2.93 -6.22 6.00
N LEU A 262 2.26 -6.90 6.95
CA LEU A 262 2.45 -6.67 8.40
C LEU A 262 3.92 -6.87 8.81
N ILE A 263 4.54 -7.98 8.41
CA ILE A 263 5.93 -8.28 8.72
C ILE A 263 6.87 -7.17 8.22
N ASN A 264 6.68 -6.73 6.97
CA ASN A 264 7.53 -5.70 6.37
C ASN A 264 7.30 -4.34 7.03
N HIS A 265 6.06 -4.01 7.36
CA HIS A 265 5.70 -2.76 8.03
C HIS A 265 6.36 -2.68 9.41
N ILE A 266 6.24 -3.73 10.22
CA ILE A 266 6.88 -3.80 11.54
C ILE A 266 8.39 -3.62 11.44
N LEU A 267 9.03 -4.36 10.53
CA LEU A 267 10.50 -4.36 10.40
C LEU A 267 11.03 -3.04 9.82
N GLY A 268 10.32 -2.46 8.87
CA GLY A 268 10.74 -1.28 8.09
C GLY A 268 10.31 0.05 8.68
N SER A 269 9.20 0.09 9.43
CA SER A 269 8.55 1.31 9.91
C SER A 269 8.40 1.29 11.44
N ASP A 270 7.64 0.37 12.03
CA ASP A 270 7.20 0.49 13.43
C ASP A 270 8.36 0.38 14.43
N LYS A 271 9.35 -0.47 14.12
CA LYS A 271 10.59 -0.56 14.91
C LYS A 271 11.36 0.76 14.99
N LYS A 272 11.22 1.66 14.01
CA LYS A 272 11.84 2.99 14.04
C LYS A 272 11.21 3.88 15.10
N ILE A 273 9.92 3.73 15.40
CA ILE A 273 9.25 4.45 16.50
C ILE A 273 9.90 4.08 17.83
N GLY A 274 10.03 2.78 18.11
CA GLY A 274 10.68 2.31 19.34
C GLY A 274 12.14 2.77 19.44
N ALA A 275 12.89 2.78 18.33
CA ALA A 275 14.24 3.32 18.28
C ALA A 275 14.28 4.84 18.55
N TYR A 276 13.32 5.59 18.01
CA TYR A 276 13.17 7.02 18.23
C TYR A 276 12.85 7.34 19.69
N MET A 277 11.91 6.63 20.31
CA MET A 277 11.58 6.80 21.73
C MET A 277 12.78 6.53 22.63
N ARG A 278 13.53 5.45 22.39
CA ARG A 278 14.77 5.14 23.12
C ARG A 278 15.82 6.24 22.98
N LYS A 279 15.99 6.78 21.77
CA LYS A 279 16.97 7.84 21.49
C LYS A 279 16.63 9.16 22.20
N HIS A 280 15.34 9.44 22.42
CA HIS A 280 14.86 10.68 23.04
C HIS A 280 14.38 10.49 24.49
N GLU A 281 14.65 9.32 25.09
CA GLU A 281 14.27 8.98 26.47
C GLU A 281 12.76 9.14 26.75
N LEU A 282 11.92 8.93 25.73
CA LEU A 282 10.47 9.03 25.82
C LEU A 282 9.88 7.73 26.36
N LYS A 283 8.81 7.85 27.16
CA LYS A 283 8.04 6.70 27.63
C LYS A 283 6.67 6.68 26.99
N GLU A 284 6.08 5.50 26.95
CA GLU A 284 4.74 5.26 26.40
C GLU A 284 3.63 6.05 27.10
N GLU A 285 3.83 6.43 28.37
CA GLU A 285 2.89 7.27 29.13
C GLU A 285 3.20 8.78 29.06
N SER A 286 4.24 9.19 28.31
CA SER A 286 4.73 10.59 28.28
C SER A 286 3.89 11.49 27.38
#